data_AF-A0A1A3QH11-F1
#
_entry.id   AF-A0A1A3QH11-F1
#
_cell.length_a   1.000
_cell.length_b   1.000
_cell.length_c   1.000
_cell.angle_alpha   90.00
_cell.angle_beta   90.00
_cell.angle_gamma   90.00
#
_symmetry.space_group_name_H-M   'P 1'
#
loop_
_entity.id
_entity.type
_entity.pdbx_description
1 polymer ?
#
loop_
_entity_poly.entity_id
_entity_poly.type
_entity_poly.pdbx_seq_one_letter_code
_entity_poly.pdbx_strand_id
1 'polypeptide(L)'
;MKWSTVAGPLVACAVVVAAPAAPAPDAHAKNGDTHVTGQGVDQTLDCNDSTLIVNGTSNTVNAKGNCWAVTVMGSGNTVIADSVTHDITVYGYDETVFFHSGSPVLWDRGRELGMTNRLQQVPG
;
A
#
# COMPACT_ATOMS: atom_id res chain seq x y z
N MET A 1 51.56 -57.26 32.46
CA MET A 1 50.94 -56.38 31.45
C MET A 1 49.70 -55.79 32.10
N LYS A 2 49.71 -54.50 32.45
CA LYS A 2 48.67 -53.84 33.24
C LYS A 2 47.77 -53.05 32.29
N TRP A 3 46.47 -53.36 32.26
CA TRP A 3 45.45 -52.60 31.53
C TRP A 3 44.96 -51.44 32.39
N SER A 4 44.81 -50.27 31.78
CA SER A 4 44.18 -49.10 32.39
C SER A 4 43.05 -48.64 31.50
N THR A 5 41.82 -48.81 31.98
CA THR A 5 40.57 -48.36 31.36
C THR A 5 40.39 -46.86 31.65
N VAL A 6 40.23 -46.05 30.61
CA VAL A 6 39.90 -44.61 30.76
C VAL A 6 38.43 -44.43 30.38
N ALA A 7 37.60 -44.12 31.38
CA ALA A 7 36.22 -43.69 31.19
C ALA A 7 36.21 -42.20 30.83
N GLY A 8 35.81 -41.86 29.60
CA GLY A 8 35.61 -40.48 29.16
C GLY A 8 34.23 -39.94 29.57
N PRO A 9 34.06 -38.62 29.79
CA PRO A 9 32.81 -38.06 30.28
C PRO A 9 31.78 -37.95 29.14
N LEU A 10 30.53 -38.31 29.44
CA LEU A 10 29.39 -38.09 28.54
C LEU A 10 29.00 -36.62 28.58
N VAL A 11 29.25 -35.89 27.49
CA VAL A 11 28.76 -34.53 27.28
C VAL A 11 27.29 -34.60 26.86
N ALA A 12 26.38 -34.18 27.74
CA ALA A 12 24.97 -34.05 27.42
C ALA A 12 24.72 -32.71 26.68
N CYS A 13 24.43 -32.77 25.38
CA CYS A 13 24.02 -31.60 24.60
C CYS A 13 22.58 -31.21 24.95
N ALA A 14 22.39 -30.00 25.49
CA ALA A 14 21.06 -29.43 25.70
C ALA A 14 20.47 -29.01 24.35
N VAL A 15 19.35 -29.61 23.96
CA VAL A 15 18.59 -29.24 22.76
C VAL A 15 17.75 -28.00 23.08
N VAL A 16 18.12 -26.86 22.51
CA VAL A 16 17.31 -25.64 22.54
C VAL A 16 16.12 -25.81 21.60
N VAL A 17 14.91 -25.90 22.16
CA VAL A 17 13.67 -25.93 21.39
C VAL A 17 13.33 -24.50 20.99
N ALA A 18 13.43 -24.18 19.70
CA ALA A 18 12.99 -22.90 19.16
C ALA A 18 11.46 -22.80 19.24
N ALA A 19 10.96 -21.82 19.99
CA ALA A 19 9.53 -21.51 20.01
C ALA A 19 9.11 -20.93 18.65
N PRO A 20 7.90 -21.27 18.14
CA PRO A 20 7.40 -20.67 16.91
C PRO A 20 7.19 -19.17 17.10
N ALA A 21 7.72 -18.37 16.17
CA ALA A 21 7.48 -16.93 16.14
C ALA A 21 5.98 -16.69 15.93
N ALA A 22 5.37 -15.86 16.79
CA ALA A 22 4.00 -15.41 16.60
C ALA A 22 3.88 -14.66 15.26
N PRO A 23 2.76 -14.80 14.52
CA PRO A 23 2.53 -14.01 13.32
C PRO A 23 2.54 -12.52 13.69
N ALA A 24 3.14 -11.70 12.82
CA ALA A 24 3.14 -10.26 13.00
C ALA A 24 1.69 -9.75 13.05
N PRO A 25 1.37 -8.76 13.90
CA PRO A 25 0.04 -8.17 13.92
C PRO A 25 -0.26 -7.55 12.56
N ASP A 26 -1.47 -7.80 12.06
CA ASP A 26 -1.93 -7.24 10.80
C ASP A 26 -1.97 -5.72 10.89
N ALA A 27 -1.07 -5.06 10.14
CA ALA A 27 -1.01 -3.61 10.03
C ALA A 27 -2.05 -3.13 9.01
N HIS A 28 -3.34 -3.31 9.32
CA HIS A 28 -4.41 -2.70 8.54
C HIS A 28 -4.70 -1.29 9.06
N ALA A 29 -4.85 -0.33 8.16
CA ALA A 29 -5.36 0.98 8.51
C ALA A 29 -6.77 0.88 9.12
N LYS A 30 -7.16 1.91 9.86
CA LYS A 30 -8.36 1.93 10.71
C LYS A 30 -9.68 1.57 10.00
N ASN A 31 -9.76 1.74 8.68
CA ASN A 31 -10.91 1.39 7.83
C ASN A 31 -10.61 0.33 6.74
N GLY A 32 -9.41 -0.27 6.74
CA GLY A 32 -8.97 -1.20 5.69
C GLY A 32 -8.68 -0.49 4.37
N ASP A 33 -7.43 -0.06 4.18
CA ASP A 33 -7.02 0.62 2.95
C ASP A 33 -7.15 -0.31 1.74
N THR A 34 -7.70 0.23 0.66
CA THR A 34 -7.85 -0.51 -0.59
C THR A 34 -6.64 -0.31 -1.48
N HIS A 35 -6.02 -1.42 -1.90
CA HIS A 35 -4.85 -1.41 -2.78
C HIS A 35 -5.24 -1.95 -4.15
N VAL A 36 -5.13 -1.11 -5.18
CA VAL A 36 -5.22 -1.51 -6.58
C VAL A 36 -3.81 -1.56 -7.12
N THR A 37 -3.28 -2.75 -7.36
CA THR A 37 -1.93 -2.93 -7.91
C THR A 37 -1.98 -3.75 -9.18
N GLY A 38 -1.32 -3.28 -10.24
CA GLY A 38 -1.23 -4.02 -11.49
C GLY A 38 -0.93 -3.15 -12.71
N GLN A 39 -1.20 -3.70 -13.89
CA GLN A 39 -1.07 -3.00 -15.15
C GLN A 39 -2.35 -3.18 -15.97
N GLY A 40 -2.90 -2.08 -16.49
CA GLY A 40 -4.12 -2.11 -17.30
C GLY A 40 -5.36 -2.57 -16.53
N VAL A 41 -5.35 -2.45 -15.20
CA VAL A 41 -6.50 -2.81 -14.36
C VAL A 41 -7.60 -1.79 -14.56
N ASP A 42 -8.83 -2.24 -14.80
CA ASP A 42 -10.04 -1.43 -14.77
C ASP A 42 -10.93 -1.92 -13.63
N GLN A 43 -11.12 -1.10 -12.60
CA GLN A 43 -11.84 -1.50 -11.40
C GLN A 43 -12.73 -0.37 -10.86
N THR A 44 -13.93 -0.74 -10.43
CA THR A 44 -14.78 0.11 -9.60
C THR A 44 -14.83 -0.46 -8.19
N LEU A 45 -14.68 0.40 -7.18
CA LEU A 45 -14.69 0.02 -5.77
C LEU A 45 -15.34 1.11 -4.92
N ASP A 46 -15.79 0.76 -3.71
CA ASP A 46 -16.25 1.72 -2.71
C ASP A 46 -15.11 2.01 -1.73
N CYS A 47 -14.81 3.29 -1.54
CA CYS A 47 -13.77 3.72 -0.62
C CYS A 47 -14.16 3.58 0.85
N ASN A 48 -15.45 3.66 1.21
CA ASN A 48 -15.92 3.48 2.59
C ASN A 48 -15.09 4.22 3.67
N ASP A 49 -14.80 5.52 3.45
CA ASP A 49 -13.99 6.36 4.35
C ASP A 49 -12.58 5.81 4.63
N SER A 50 -12.02 5.01 3.72
CA SER A 50 -10.66 4.47 3.77
C SER A 50 -9.72 5.16 2.78
N THR A 51 -8.43 4.81 2.84
CA THR A 51 -7.45 5.26 1.86
C THR A 51 -7.48 4.36 0.64
N LEU A 52 -7.51 4.96 -0.55
CA LEU A 52 -7.30 4.25 -1.82
C LEU A 52 -5.85 4.42 -2.26
N ILE A 53 -5.17 3.31 -2.52
CA ILE A 53 -3.78 3.28 -2.98
C ILE A 53 -3.75 2.59 -4.34
N VAL A 54 -3.43 3.34 -5.39
CA VAL A 54 -3.31 2.86 -6.77
C VAL A 54 -1.84 2.80 -7.14
N ASN A 55 -1.35 1.63 -7.52
CA ASN A 55 0.05 1.41 -7.86
C ASN A 55 0.19 0.60 -9.16
N GLY A 56 0.95 1.14 -10.11
CA GLY A 56 1.38 0.42 -11.30
C GLY A 56 1.21 1.24 -12.57
N THR A 57 0.80 0.61 -13.66
CA THR A 57 0.84 1.25 -14.98
C THR A 57 -0.51 1.20 -15.70
N SER A 58 -0.99 2.35 -16.14
CA SER A 58 -2.21 2.44 -16.97
C SER A 58 -3.45 1.81 -16.32
N ASN A 59 -3.58 1.90 -15.00
CA ASN A 59 -4.78 1.44 -14.30
C ASN A 59 -5.86 2.52 -14.35
N THR A 60 -7.13 2.13 -14.47
CA THR A 60 -8.30 2.99 -14.37
C THR A 60 -9.12 2.57 -13.16
N VAL A 61 -9.30 3.47 -12.20
CA VAL A 61 -10.01 3.18 -10.94
C VAL A 61 -11.15 4.16 -10.74
N ASN A 62 -12.37 3.64 -10.60
CA ASN A 62 -13.55 4.40 -10.24
C ASN A 62 -13.86 4.19 -8.76
N ALA A 63 -13.56 5.20 -7.95
CA ALA A 63 -13.67 5.17 -6.50
C ALA A 63 -15.00 5.79 -6.07
N LYS A 64 -15.90 4.94 -5.58
CA LYS A 64 -17.24 5.29 -5.12
C LYS A 64 -17.25 5.68 -3.65
N GLY A 65 -18.24 6.49 -3.30
CA GLY A 65 -18.40 6.97 -1.93
C GLY A 65 -17.31 7.96 -1.52
N ASN A 66 -17.07 8.09 -0.22
CA ASN A 66 -16.04 8.98 0.29
C ASN A 66 -14.72 8.25 0.49
N CYS A 67 -13.66 8.73 -0.15
CA CYS A 67 -12.29 8.34 0.17
C CYS A 67 -11.74 9.31 1.22
N TRP A 68 -11.12 8.77 2.26
CA TRP A 68 -10.41 9.63 3.20
C TRP A 68 -9.20 10.26 2.49
N ALA A 69 -8.37 9.43 1.86
CA ALA A 69 -7.25 9.88 1.04
C ALA A 69 -7.08 9.01 -0.22
N VAL A 70 -6.40 9.57 -1.23
CA VAL A 70 -6.06 8.86 -2.47
C VAL A 70 -4.57 9.00 -2.73
N THR A 71 -3.87 7.87 -2.86
CA THR A 71 -2.46 7.83 -3.24
C THR A 71 -2.30 7.14 -4.59
N VAL A 72 -1.59 7.77 -5.52
CA VAL A 72 -1.32 7.22 -6.86
C VAL A 72 0.18 7.15 -7.13
N MET A 73 0.63 5.98 -7.58
CA MET A 73 2.04 5.67 -7.84
C MET A 73 2.20 4.90 -9.16
N GLY A 74 3.32 5.13 -9.82
CA GLY A 74 3.69 4.46 -11.07
C GLY A 74 3.57 5.41 -12.26
N SER A 75 2.80 5.02 -13.28
CA SER A 75 2.67 5.81 -14.50
C SER A 75 1.34 5.64 -15.23
N GLY A 76 0.75 6.74 -15.69
CA GLY A 76 -0.39 6.70 -16.60
C GLY A 76 -1.69 6.18 -15.98
N ASN A 77 -1.82 6.14 -14.65
CA ASN A 77 -3.03 5.71 -14.00
C ASN A 77 -4.08 6.83 -14.02
N THR A 78 -5.35 6.43 -14.09
CA THR A 78 -6.50 7.32 -14.03
C THR A 78 -7.36 6.93 -12.84
N VAL A 79 -7.62 7.87 -11.94
CA VAL A 79 -8.51 7.69 -10.78
C VAL A 79 -9.64 8.68 -10.87
N ILE A 80 -10.88 8.20 -10.74
CA ILE A 80 -12.09 9.01 -10.73
C ILE A 80 -12.78 8.75 -9.39
N ALA A 81 -12.77 9.73 -8.50
CA ALA A 81 -13.32 9.63 -7.15
C ALA A 81 -14.60 10.46 -6.98
N ASP A 82 -15.61 9.92 -6.30
CA ASP A 82 -16.83 10.68 -5.99
C ASP A 82 -16.54 11.80 -4.95
N SER A 83 -15.81 11.48 -3.87
CA SER A 83 -15.42 12.45 -2.83
C SER A 83 -14.06 12.12 -2.22
N VAL A 84 -13.24 13.13 -1.94
CA VAL A 84 -12.00 12.99 -1.16
C VAL A 84 -11.89 14.09 -0.10
N THR A 85 -11.70 13.72 1.17
CA THR A 85 -11.79 14.67 2.28
C THR A 85 -10.47 15.05 2.95
N HIS A 86 -9.41 14.27 2.82
CA HIS A 86 -8.12 14.55 3.47
C HIS A 86 -7.06 15.03 2.47
N ASP A 87 -6.55 14.12 1.63
CA ASP A 87 -5.50 14.44 0.68
C ASP A 87 -5.54 13.57 -0.58
N ILE A 88 -4.98 14.10 -1.65
CA ILE A 88 -4.66 13.38 -2.87
C ILE A 88 -3.15 13.53 -3.07
N THR A 89 -2.43 12.42 -2.96
CA THR A 89 -0.98 12.39 -3.11
C THR A 89 -0.58 11.58 -4.34
N VAL A 90 0.19 12.19 -5.23
CA VAL A 90 0.62 11.60 -6.50
C VAL A 90 2.13 11.62 -6.59
N TYR A 91 2.73 10.43 -6.71
CA TYR A 91 4.18 10.25 -6.81
C TYR A 91 4.67 9.91 -8.23
N GLY A 92 3.76 9.52 -9.13
CA GLY A 92 4.08 9.04 -10.47
C GLY A 92 4.17 10.11 -11.56
N TYR A 93 4.12 9.65 -12.82
CA TYR A 93 4.11 10.47 -14.04
C TYR A 93 2.88 10.16 -14.90
N ASP A 94 2.32 11.17 -15.55
CA ASP A 94 1.12 11.06 -16.40
C ASP A 94 -0.09 10.53 -15.63
N GLU A 95 -0.13 10.79 -14.32
CA GLU A 95 -1.23 10.38 -13.46
C GLU A 95 -2.38 11.37 -13.61
N THR A 96 -3.60 10.85 -13.74
CA THR A 96 -4.82 11.66 -13.83
C THR A 96 -5.73 11.32 -12.66
N VAL A 97 -6.02 12.28 -11.80
CA VAL A 97 -6.95 12.13 -10.68
C VAL A 97 -8.05 13.17 -10.79
N PHE A 98 -9.26 12.68 -11.04
CA PHE A 98 -10.49 13.45 -11.00
C PHE A 98 -11.23 13.17 -9.70
N PHE A 99 -11.77 14.22 -9.09
CA PHE A 99 -12.65 14.08 -7.92
C PHE A 99 -13.85 15.01 -8.06
N HIS A 100 -15.04 14.56 -7.67
CA HIS A 100 -16.26 15.35 -7.83
C HIS A 100 -16.49 16.30 -6.65
N SER A 101 -16.27 15.83 -5.43
CA SER A 101 -16.54 16.60 -4.20
C SER A 101 -15.45 16.46 -3.14
N GLY A 102 -15.56 17.26 -2.08
CA GLY A 102 -14.55 17.36 -1.02
C GLY A 102 -13.62 18.56 -1.16
N SER A 103 -12.60 18.62 -0.30
CA SER A 103 -11.59 19.69 -0.29
C SER A 103 -10.24 19.13 0.16
N PRO A 104 -9.68 18.16 -0.58
CA PRO A 104 -8.44 17.51 -0.20
C PRO A 104 -7.25 18.45 -0.42
N VAL A 105 -6.19 18.24 0.34
CA VAL A 105 -4.88 18.83 0.00
C VAL A 105 -4.31 18.08 -1.21
N LEU A 106 -3.88 18.82 -2.24
CA LEU A 106 -3.31 18.23 -3.45
C LEU A 106 -1.78 18.23 -3.39
N TRP A 107 -1.20 17.04 -3.25
CA TRP A 107 0.24 16.80 -3.25
C TRP A 107 0.68 16.09 -4.53
N ASP A 108 1.08 16.86 -5.52
CA ASP A 108 1.67 16.31 -6.73
C ASP A 108 3.19 16.33 -6.61
N ARG A 109 3.72 15.24 -6.06
CA ARG A 109 5.15 15.04 -5.84
C ARG A 109 5.90 14.78 -7.14
N GLY A 110 5.19 14.31 -8.15
CA GLY A 110 5.77 14.13 -9.48
C GLY A 110 6.27 15.45 -10.06
N ARG A 111 5.54 16.55 -9.84
CA ARG A 111 5.94 17.88 -10.32
C ARG A 111 7.27 18.36 -9.77
N GLU A 112 7.67 17.94 -8.57
CA GLU A 112 8.98 18.28 -7.99
C GLU A 112 10.15 17.66 -8.75
N LEU A 113 9.88 16.59 -9.50
CA LEU A 113 10.84 15.90 -10.37
C LEU A 113 10.64 16.23 -11.86
N GLY A 114 9.80 17.21 -12.18
CA GLY A 114 9.47 17.59 -13.56
C GLY A 114 8.50 16.64 -14.26
N MET A 115 7.81 15.77 -13.52
CA MET A 115 6.77 14.89 -14.04
C MET A 115 5.43 15.64 -14.12
N THR A 116 4.67 15.45 -15.20
CA THR A 116 3.37 16.10 -15.38
C THR A 116 2.24 15.19 -14.96
N ASN A 117 1.42 15.66 -14.00
CA ASN A 117 0.21 14.98 -13.54
C ASN A 117 -0.98 15.94 -13.62
N ARG A 118 -2.20 15.40 -13.62
CA ARG A 118 -3.45 16.17 -13.64
C ARG A 118 -4.31 15.82 -12.45
N LEU A 119 -4.37 16.71 -11.47
CA LEU A 119 -5.27 16.58 -10.32
C LEU A 119 -6.30 17.70 -10.44
N GLN A 120 -7.58 17.34 -10.64
CA GLN A 120 -8.61 18.34 -10.91
C GLN A 120 -9.95 17.95 -10.30
N GLN A 121 -10.59 18.92 -9.64
CA GLN A 121 -11.99 18.81 -9.28
C GLN A 121 -12.87 18.98 -10.51
N VAL A 122 -13.81 18.06 -10.75
CA VAL A 122 -14.73 18.08 -11.89
C VAL A 122 -16.18 18.12 -11.41
N PRO A 123 -17.11 18.75 -12.13
CA PRO A 123 -18.53 18.67 -11.80
C PRO A 123 -19.00 17.21 -11.74
N GLY A 124 -19.82 16.87 -10.74
CA GLY A 124 -20.47 15.57 -10.59
C GLY A 124 -21.88 15.55 -11.15
#